data_AF-A0A3P7UD81-F1
#
_entry.id   AF-A0A3P7UD81-F1
#
_cell.length_a   1.000
_cell.length_b   1.000
_cell.length_c   1.000
_cell.angle_alpha   90.00
_cell.angle_beta   90.00
_cell.angle_gamma   90.00
#
_symmetry.space_group_name_H-M   'P 1'
#
loop_
_entity.id
_entity.type
_entity.pdbx_description
1 polymer ?
#
loop_
_entity_poly.entity_id
_entity_poly.type
_entity_poly.pdbx_seq_one_letter_code
_entity_poly.pdbx_strand_id
1 'polypeptide(L)'
;MLSIQRGPHYNTPKDKLVIVAANYDTEKDVPGVDDNGSGVAAVLETARTLATFDKVYGRLNTIIYAFFDMKHQVRHHAFVEEVLLPYLAHTNTTVAGVLILDGLLHFDAFPTSQGVPKGFEEMFPTAARELHEHQHMGDYIQVTGRERKDDDALQIFFDAFYLSTAKLTQDWSFQPWLLLLRLPMHTLTSVDDYWFADSTWCLFLRAQGNLKMCCGTFLFAVKFRGVRQYCPYCDSLFMLTDPNMRFLTVIVEAVIRTVIFLSESEARTVVDDLLQFQRPNNFGLKSLDSHEGANLMRYP
;
A
#
# COMPACT_ATOMS: atom_id res chain seq x y z
N MET A 1 -8.49 -3.11 -17.13
CA MET A 1 -7.94 -2.01 -17.97
C MET A 1 -6.48 -1.76 -17.61
N LEU A 2 -5.63 -1.40 -18.58
CA LEU A 2 -4.20 -1.13 -18.37
C LEU A 2 -3.78 0.16 -19.07
N SER A 3 -2.91 0.95 -18.44
CA SER A 3 -2.23 2.10 -19.04
C SER A 3 -0.73 2.01 -18.74
N ILE A 4 0.12 2.39 -19.70
CA ILE A 4 1.57 2.27 -19.59
C ILE A 4 2.21 3.62 -19.88
N GLN A 5 2.96 4.12 -18.90
CA GLN A 5 3.81 5.29 -19.02
C GLN A 5 5.26 4.84 -19.19
N ARG A 6 5.68 4.74 -20.45
CA ARG A 6 6.94 4.11 -20.86
C ARG A 6 8.15 4.88 -20.33
N GLY A 7 9.15 4.16 -19.81
CA GLY A 7 10.49 4.70 -19.57
C GLY A 7 11.39 4.62 -20.82
N PRO A 8 12.58 5.23 -20.79
CA PRO A 8 13.55 5.19 -21.90
C PRO A 8 14.06 3.78 -22.22
N HIS A 9 13.95 2.84 -21.29
CA HIS A 9 14.38 1.45 -21.47
C HIS A 9 13.24 0.48 -21.73
N TYR A 10 12.02 0.96 -22.01
CA TYR A 10 10.84 0.14 -22.24
C TYR A 10 11.08 -1.00 -23.24
N ASN A 11 10.56 -2.19 -22.92
CA ASN A 11 10.77 -3.46 -23.66
C ASN A 11 12.23 -3.93 -23.74
N THR A 12 13.10 -3.52 -22.81
CA THR A 12 14.48 -4.01 -22.73
C THR A 12 14.81 -4.58 -21.35
N PRO A 13 15.87 -5.40 -21.24
CA PRO A 13 16.32 -5.93 -19.95
C PRO A 13 16.82 -4.86 -18.97
N LYS A 14 17.04 -3.63 -19.43
CA LYS A 14 17.46 -2.50 -18.59
C LYS A 14 16.29 -1.80 -17.91
N ASP A 15 15.05 -2.11 -18.31
CA ASP A 15 13.86 -1.52 -17.70
C ASP A 15 13.58 -2.14 -16.33
N LYS A 16 12.87 -1.37 -15.51
CA LYS A 16 12.18 -1.89 -14.33
C LYS A 16 10.75 -1.39 -14.34
N LEU A 17 9.82 -2.22 -13.93
CA LEU A 17 8.41 -1.85 -13.85
C LEU A 17 8.05 -1.36 -12.45
N VAL A 18 7.33 -0.25 -12.39
CA VAL A 18 6.56 0.17 -11.22
C VAL A 18 5.10 -0.08 -11.55
N ILE A 19 4.41 -0.93 -10.79
CA ILE A 19 3.01 -1.25 -11.03
C ILE A 19 2.18 -0.57 -9.94
N VAL A 20 1.18 0.21 -10.32
CA VAL A 20 0.21 0.83 -9.41
C VAL A 20 -1.16 0.35 -9.81
N ALA A 21 -1.88 -0.30 -8.90
CA ALA A 21 -3.08 -1.02 -9.24
C ALA A 21 -4.20 -0.86 -8.23
N ALA A 22 -5.44 -0.94 -8.74
CA ALA A 22 -6.66 -1.02 -7.95
C ALA A 22 -7.67 -1.94 -8.65
N ASN A 23 -8.65 -2.42 -7.90
CA ASN A 23 -9.79 -3.14 -8.45
C ASN A 23 -10.90 -2.13 -8.76
N TYR A 24 -11.58 -2.25 -9.90
CA TYR A 24 -12.71 -1.36 -10.23
C TYR A 24 -14.07 -2.05 -10.14
N ASP A 25 -14.11 -3.36 -9.92
CA ASP A 25 -15.34 -4.06 -9.61
C ASP A 25 -15.80 -3.80 -8.17
N THR A 26 -17.10 -4.00 -7.94
CA THR A 26 -17.73 -3.88 -6.63
C THR A 26 -18.61 -5.09 -6.38
N GLU A 27 -18.89 -5.38 -5.11
CA GLU A 27 -19.90 -6.38 -4.76
C GLU A 27 -21.30 -5.94 -5.23
N LYS A 28 -22.17 -6.91 -5.51
CA LYS A 28 -23.53 -6.64 -5.96
C LYS A 28 -24.27 -5.77 -4.93
N ASP A 29 -24.99 -4.77 -5.42
CA ASP A 29 -25.79 -3.84 -4.61
C ASP A 29 -24.96 -2.96 -3.65
N VAL A 30 -23.63 -2.90 -3.84
CA VAL A 30 -22.71 -2.03 -3.11
C VAL A 30 -22.18 -0.93 -4.05
N PRO A 31 -22.37 0.37 -3.71
CA PRO A 31 -21.87 1.48 -4.53
C PRO A 31 -20.34 1.50 -4.71
N GLY A 32 -19.58 1.04 -3.72
CA GLY A 32 -18.12 0.84 -3.83
C GLY A 32 -17.31 2.14 -3.76
N VAL A 33 -17.68 3.07 -2.87
CA VAL A 33 -17.01 4.37 -2.74
C VAL A 33 -15.61 4.20 -2.15
N ASP A 34 -15.47 3.36 -1.13
CA ASP A 34 -14.21 3.00 -0.50
C ASP A 34 -13.61 1.71 -1.09
N ASP A 35 -14.40 0.65 -1.29
CA ASP A 35 -14.05 -0.68 -1.85
C ASP A 35 -14.68 -0.85 -3.25
N ASN A 36 -14.00 -0.44 -4.34
CA ASN A 36 -12.67 0.15 -4.34
C ASN A 36 -12.54 1.45 -5.17
N GLY A 37 -13.60 2.27 -5.15
CA GLY A 37 -13.60 3.60 -5.79
C GLY A 37 -12.47 4.51 -5.28
N SER A 38 -12.11 4.41 -4.01
CA SER A 38 -11.00 5.17 -3.40
C SER A 38 -9.64 4.77 -3.97
N GLY A 39 -9.38 3.48 -4.16
CA GLY A 39 -8.16 2.97 -4.80
C GLY A 39 -8.09 3.38 -6.26
N VAL A 40 -9.20 3.27 -7.00
CA VAL A 40 -9.29 3.74 -8.40
C VAL A 40 -8.96 5.23 -8.51
N ALA A 41 -9.53 6.06 -7.62
CA ALA A 41 -9.25 7.48 -7.58
C ALA A 41 -7.75 7.77 -7.33
N ALA A 42 -7.12 7.04 -6.40
CA ALA A 42 -5.70 7.17 -6.12
C ALA A 42 -4.80 6.77 -7.29
N VAL A 43 -5.11 5.68 -8.01
CA VAL A 43 -4.37 5.28 -9.23
C VAL A 43 -4.49 6.37 -10.31
N LEU A 44 -5.70 6.89 -10.53
CA LEU A 44 -5.93 7.94 -11.53
C LEU A 44 -5.22 9.24 -11.19
N GLU A 45 -5.25 9.68 -9.93
CA GLU A 45 -4.55 10.89 -9.48
C GLU A 45 -3.03 10.72 -9.54
N THR A 46 -2.53 9.53 -9.24
CA THR A 46 -1.12 9.17 -9.45
C THR A 46 -0.75 9.28 -10.92
N ALA A 47 -1.54 8.68 -11.81
CA ALA A 47 -1.30 8.75 -13.26
C ALA A 47 -1.32 10.19 -13.79
N ARG A 48 -2.29 11.01 -13.36
CA ARG A 48 -2.40 12.42 -13.73
C ARG A 48 -1.17 13.23 -13.30
N THR A 49 -0.70 13.00 -12.08
CA THR A 49 0.45 13.70 -11.50
C THR A 49 1.75 13.31 -12.19
N LEU A 50 2.00 12.00 -12.38
CA LEU A 50 3.20 11.52 -13.06
C LEU A 50 3.23 11.92 -14.54
N ALA A 51 2.08 11.94 -15.24
CA ALA A 51 1.99 12.47 -16.59
C ALA A 51 2.29 13.98 -16.69
N THR A 52 2.09 14.71 -15.59
CA THR A 52 2.44 16.14 -15.50
C THR A 52 3.93 16.30 -15.24
N PHE A 53 4.52 15.52 -14.31
CA PHE A 53 5.94 15.59 -14.00
C PHE A 53 6.83 15.14 -15.16
N ASP A 54 6.45 14.11 -15.92
CA ASP A 54 7.22 13.63 -17.08
C ASP A 54 7.38 14.69 -18.19
N LYS A 55 6.62 15.80 -18.16
CA LYS A 55 6.80 16.93 -19.09
C LYS A 55 8.06 17.77 -18.77
N VAL A 56 8.56 17.68 -17.55
CA VAL A 56 9.62 18.54 -17.01
C VAL A 56 10.79 17.72 -16.46
N TYR A 57 10.51 16.56 -15.88
CA TYR A 57 11.49 15.71 -15.20
C TYR A 57 11.66 14.39 -15.95
N GLY A 58 12.91 13.95 -16.10
CA GLY A 58 13.22 12.62 -16.61
C GLY A 58 12.84 11.52 -15.61
N ARG A 59 12.61 10.32 -16.12
CA ARG A 59 12.32 9.10 -15.34
C ARG A 59 12.89 7.89 -16.06
N LEU A 60 13.41 6.91 -15.32
CA LEU A 60 14.10 5.74 -15.91
C LEU A 60 13.19 4.50 -16.05
N ASN A 61 12.36 4.22 -15.04
CA ASN A 61 11.64 2.95 -14.93
C ASN A 61 10.18 3.09 -15.37
N THR A 62 9.70 2.25 -16.28
CA THR A 62 8.31 2.25 -16.79
C THR A 62 7.26 2.11 -15.67
N ILE A 63 6.18 2.90 -15.74
CA ILE A 63 5.03 2.79 -14.84
C ILE A 63 3.86 2.10 -15.54
N ILE A 64 3.25 1.11 -14.89
CA ILE A 64 2.02 0.45 -15.33
C ILE A 64 0.92 0.79 -14.34
N TYR A 65 -0.15 1.40 -14.84
CA TYR A 65 -1.38 1.62 -14.10
C TYR A 65 -2.37 0.52 -14.47
N ALA A 66 -2.74 -0.31 -13.49
CA ALA A 66 -3.62 -1.45 -13.70
C ALA A 66 -4.93 -1.30 -12.93
N PHE A 67 -6.03 -1.60 -13.62
CA PHE A 67 -7.36 -1.63 -13.04
C PHE A 67 -7.92 -3.02 -13.28
N PHE A 68 -8.01 -3.83 -12.24
CA PHE A 68 -8.48 -5.21 -12.33
C PHE A 68 -10.00 -5.27 -12.18
N ASP A 69 -10.59 -6.29 -12.78
CA ASP A 69 -12.02 -6.59 -12.75
C ASP A 69 -12.20 -7.97 -12.12
N MET A 70 -13.40 -8.22 -11.62
CA MET A 70 -13.83 -9.50 -11.08
C MET A 70 -12.94 -10.01 -9.93
N LYS A 71 -12.45 -9.13 -9.04
CA LYS A 71 -11.78 -9.48 -7.77
C LYS A 71 -12.55 -10.56 -7.01
N HIS A 72 -13.88 -10.47 -7.04
CA HIS A 72 -14.79 -11.42 -6.36
C HIS A 72 -15.10 -12.70 -7.15
N GLN A 73 -14.53 -12.91 -8.34
CA GLN A 73 -14.75 -14.11 -9.16
C GLN A 73 -13.44 -14.82 -9.55
N VAL A 74 -13.54 -16.00 -10.13
CA VAL A 74 -12.41 -16.94 -10.36
C VAL A 74 -11.31 -16.43 -11.33
N ARG A 75 -11.54 -15.35 -12.11
CA ARG A 75 -10.64 -14.92 -13.22
C ARG A 75 -9.78 -13.67 -12.97
N HIS A 76 -9.72 -13.13 -11.75
CA HIS A 76 -8.84 -11.98 -11.43
C HIS A 76 -7.34 -12.27 -11.62
N HIS A 77 -6.96 -13.53 -11.86
CA HIS A 77 -5.58 -14.01 -12.06
C HIS A 77 -4.96 -13.71 -13.42
N ALA A 78 -5.78 -13.40 -14.43
CA ALA A 78 -5.35 -13.34 -15.83
C ALA A 78 -4.23 -12.31 -16.08
N PHE A 79 -4.23 -11.16 -15.39
CA PHE A 79 -3.19 -10.17 -15.61
C PHE A 79 -1.79 -10.69 -15.24
N VAL A 80 -1.65 -11.30 -14.07
CA VAL A 80 -0.34 -11.77 -13.62
C VAL A 80 0.12 -12.93 -14.50
N GLU A 81 -0.72 -13.95 -14.67
CA GLU A 81 -0.33 -15.20 -15.33
C GLU A 81 -0.26 -15.09 -16.86
N GLU A 82 -1.19 -14.38 -17.49
CA GLU A 82 -1.30 -14.32 -18.95
C GLU A 82 -0.61 -13.10 -19.56
N VAL A 83 -0.33 -12.04 -18.77
CA VAL A 83 0.25 -10.78 -19.28
C VAL A 83 1.59 -10.47 -18.65
N LEU A 84 1.66 -10.32 -17.33
CA LEU A 84 2.85 -9.83 -16.65
C LEU A 84 4.02 -10.83 -16.71
N LEU A 85 3.79 -12.09 -16.34
CA LEU A 85 4.87 -13.09 -16.34
C LEU A 85 5.41 -13.38 -17.75
N PRO A 86 4.55 -13.57 -18.79
CA PRO A 86 5.04 -13.72 -20.16
C PRO A 86 5.81 -12.48 -20.63
N TYR A 87 5.37 -11.27 -20.27
CA TYR A 87 6.08 -10.04 -20.59
C TYR A 87 7.47 -10.01 -19.95
N LEU A 88 7.57 -10.23 -18.63
CA LEU A 88 8.84 -10.23 -17.90
C LEU A 88 9.80 -11.28 -18.45
N ALA A 89 9.30 -12.47 -18.79
CA ALA A 89 10.10 -13.54 -19.39
C ALA A 89 10.60 -13.18 -20.80
N HIS A 90 9.77 -12.52 -21.60
CA HIS A 90 10.12 -12.14 -22.97
C HIS A 90 11.14 -10.98 -23.03
N THR A 91 10.99 -9.97 -22.17
CA THR A 91 11.84 -8.77 -22.19
C THR A 91 13.04 -8.85 -21.24
N ASN A 92 13.05 -9.84 -20.34
CA ASN A 92 14.01 -9.95 -19.23
C ASN A 92 14.03 -8.69 -18.34
N THR A 93 12.90 -8.00 -18.26
CA THR A 93 12.66 -6.84 -17.40
C THR A 93 12.43 -7.28 -15.95
N THR A 94 12.72 -6.40 -14.98
CA THR A 94 12.46 -6.65 -13.56
C THR A 94 11.36 -5.75 -13.01
N VAL A 95 10.90 -6.00 -11.78
CA VAL A 95 9.87 -5.16 -11.13
C VAL A 95 10.48 -4.45 -9.94
N ALA A 96 10.49 -3.11 -9.99
CA ALA A 96 10.99 -2.25 -8.92
C ALA A 96 10.01 -2.21 -7.74
N GLY A 97 8.71 -2.25 -8.01
CA GLY A 97 7.69 -2.29 -6.97
C GLY A 97 6.29 -2.49 -7.55
N VAL A 98 5.42 -3.10 -6.77
CA VAL A 98 3.99 -3.22 -7.05
C VAL A 98 3.25 -2.60 -5.87
N LEU A 99 2.37 -1.65 -6.13
CA LEU A 99 1.46 -1.02 -5.18
C LEU A 99 0.04 -1.46 -5.55
N ILE A 100 -0.59 -2.24 -4.68
CA ILE A 100 -2.03 -2.55 -4.81
C ILE A 100 -2.76 -1.70 -3.78
N LEU A 101 -3.71 -0.91 -4.27
CA LEU A 101 -4.45 0.09 -3.51
C LEU A 101 -5.89 -0.38 -3.35
N ASP A 102 -6.32 -0.63 -2.13
CA ASP A 102 -7.65 -1.15 -1.85
C ASP A 102 -8.21 -0.56 -0.56
N GLY A 103 -9.27 0.28 -0.64
CA GLY A 103 -9.94 0.76 0.58
C GLY A 103 -9.26 1.89 1.34
N LEU A 104 -8.96 2.99 0.65
CA LEU A 104 -8.10 4.08 1.13
C LEU A 104 -8.85 5.21 1.84
N LEU A 105 -10.19 5.21 1.89
CA LEU A 105 -11.00 6.36 2.29
C LEU A 105 -11.39 6.33 3.77
N HIS A 106 -11.76 5.16 4.31
CA HIS A 106 -12.43 5.11 5.61
C HIS A 106 -11.46 5.34 6.77
N PHE A 107 -11.58 6.50 7.41
CA PHE A 107 -10.88 6.87 8.63
C PHE A 107 -11.85 6.83 9.82
N ASP A 108 -11.48 6.14 10.90
CA ASP A 108 -12.32 6.06 12.09
C ASP A 108 -11.46 6.04 13.36
N ALA A 109 -11.24 7.21 13.97
CA ALA A 109 -10.43 7.35 15.19
C ALA A 109 -11.21 7.16 16.49
N PHE A 110 -12.35 6.46 16.47
CA PHE A 110 -13.03 6.05 17.69
C PHE A 110 -12.46 4.73 18.22
N PRO A 111 -12.28 4.57 19.54
CA PRO A 111 -11.86 3.28 20.11
C PRO A 111 -12.74 2.14 19.63
N THR A 112 -12.14 0.97 19.38
CA THR A 112 -12.79 -0.26 18.89
C THR A 112 -13.43 -0.17 17.50
N SER A 113 -13.15 0.89 16.74
CA SER A 113 -13.68 1.06 15.39
C SER A 113 -12.99 0.15 14.37
N GLN A 114 -11.93 -0.55 14.74
CA GLN A 114 -11.29 -1.57 13.92
C GLN A 114 -11.44 -2.96 14.55
N GLY A 115 -12.18 -3.83 13.88
CA GLY A 115 -12.16 -5.26 14.10
C GLY A 115 -11.00 -5.94 13.39
N VAL A 116 -10.69 -7.17 13.78
CA VAL A 116 -9.72 -8.04 13.10
C VAL A 116 -10.35 -9.40 12.79
N PRO A 117 -10.00 -10.06 11.67
CA PRO A 117 -10.54 -11.39 11.38
C PRO A 117 -9.99 -12.46 12.32
N LYS A 118 -10.69 -13.59 12.42
CA LYS A 118 -10.24 -14.76 13.20
C LYS A 118 -8.87 -15.24 12.73
N GLY A 119 -7.92 -15.40 13.66
CA GLY A 119 -6.55 -15.85 13.38
C GLY A 119 -5.55 -14.70 13.16
N PHE A 120 -5.99 -13.44 13.15
CA PHE A 120 -5.10 -12.29 12.97
C PHE A 120 -4.00 -12.22 14.03
N GLU A 121 -4.36 -12.42 15.30
CA GLU A 121 -3.43 -12.29 16.43
C GLU A 121 -2.35 -13.38 16.43
N GLU A 122 -2.72 -14.60 16.02
CA GLU A 122 -1.79 -15.72 15.92
C GLU A 122 -0.78 -15.50 14.78
N MET A 123 -1.25 -14.91 13.69
CA MET A 123 -0.49 -14.70 12.46
C MET A 123 0.40 -13.46 12.50
N PHE A 124 -0.10 -12.38 13.11
CA PHE A 124 0.56 -11.08 13.20
C PHE A 124 0.58 -10.56 14.64
N PRO A 125 1.24 -11.26 15.58
CA PRO A 125 1.19 -10.93 17.00
C PRO A 125 1.72 -9.51 17.31
N THR A 126 2.74 -9.05 16.58
CA THR A 126 3.26 -7.69 16.72
C THR A 126 2.22 -6.64 16.34
N ALA A 127 1.59 -6.79 15.17
CA ALA A 127 0.57 -5.86 14.67
C ALA A 127 -0.69 -5.89 15.55
N ALA A 128 -1.09 -7.07 16.04
CA ALA A 128 -2.19 -7.20 16.98
C ALA A 128 -1.93 -6.45 18.28
N ARG A 129 -0.71 -6.54 18.83
CA ARG A 129 -0.31 -5.76 20.01
C ARG A 129 -0.34 -4.26 19.74
N GLU A 130 0.23 -3.80 18.63
CA GLU A 130 0.24 -2.38 18.26
C GLU A 130 -1.19 -1.84 18.13
N LEU A 131 -2.08 -2.58 17.46
CA LEU A 131 -3.49 -2.21 17.34
C LEU A 131 -4.20 -2.18 18.69
N HIS A 132 -3.89 -3.13 19.59
CA HIS A 132 -4.45 -3.15 20.95
C HIS A 132 -3.98 -1.96 21.80
N GLU A 133 -2.69 -1.66 21.76
CA GLU A 133 -2.09 -0.48 22.42
C GLU A 133 -2.70 0.82 21.90
N HIS A 134 -3.08 0.84 20.62
CA HIS A 134 -3.77 1.95 19.96
C HIS A 134 -5.31 1.84 20.01
N GLN A 135 -5.85 1.15 21.03
CA GLN A 135 -7.28 1.07 21.35
C GLN A 135 -8.18 0.53 20.22
N HIS A 136 -7.63 -0.23 19.28
CA HIS A 136 -8.34 -0.72 18.11
C HIS A 136 -9.04 0.40 17.31
N MET A 137 -8.40 1.57 17.20
CA MET A 137 -8.86 2.63 16.32
C MET A 137 -8.53 2.29 14.85
N GLY A 138 -9.42 2.65 13.94
CA GLY A 138 -9.27 2.56 12.49
C GLY A 138 -8.64 3.81 11.87
N ASP A 139 -7.69 4.43 12.58
CA ASP A 139 -6.98 5.65 12.19
C ASP A 139 -5.63 5.38 11.51
N TYR A 140 -5.45 4.18 10.96
CA TYR A 140 -4.19 3.71 10.40
C TYR A 140 -4.33 3.17 8.98
N ILE A 141 -3.18 3.02 8.33
CA ILE A 141 -3.05 2.33 7.04
C ILE A 141 -2.37 1.00 7.28
N GLN A 142 -3.02 -0.07 6.85
CA GLN A 142 -2.38 -1.38 6.84
C GLN A 142 -1.47 -1.47 5.61
N VAL A 143 -0.21 -1.79 5.86
CA VAL A 143 0.78 -2.07 4.82
C VAL A 143 1.20 -3.52 4.95
N THR A 144 1.19 -4.27 3.86
CA THR A 144 1.55 -5.67 3.84
C THR A 144 2.72 -5.90 2.91
N GLY A 145 3.70 -6.66 3.36
CA GLY A 145 4.84 -7.04 2.53
C GLY A 145 5.44 -8.33 3.04
N ARG A 146 6.24 -8.99 2.20
CA ARG A 146 6.92 -10.22 2.58
C ARG A 146 8.15 -9.90 3.41
N GLU A 147 8.30 -10.69 4.46
CA GLU A 147 9.47 -10.60 5.33
C GLU A 147 10.78 -10.70 4.52
N ARG A 148 11.69 -9.73 4.70
CA ARG A 148 13.04 -9.69 4.10
C ARG A 148 13.10 -9.58 2.58
N LYS A 149 11.96 -9.47 1.89
CA LYS A 149 11.90 -9.36 0.42
C LYS A 149 11.44 -7.99 -0.04
N ASP A 150 10.52 -7.39 0.70
CA ASP A 150 9.87 -6.14 0.32
C ASP A 150 10.34 -4.94 1.17
N ASP A 151 11.31 -5.17 2.06
CA ASP A 151 11.77 -4.18 3.06
C ASP A 151 12.19 -2.83 2.42
N ASP A 152 12.90 -2.84 1.29
CA ASP A 152 13.30 -1.61 0.60
C ASP A 152 12.09 -0.81 0.09
N ALA A 153 11.13 -1.49 -0.56
CA ALA A 153 9.92 -0.86 -1.08
C ALA A 153 9.00 -0.36 0.05
N LEU A 154 8.92 -1.13 1.14
CA LEU A 154 8.20 -0.74 2.35
C LEU A 154 8.82 0.50 2.98
N GLN A 155 10.15 0.57 3.09
CA GLN A 155 10.83 1.73 3.65
C GLN A 155 10.58 3.00 2.82
N ILE A 156 10.63 2.90 1.48
CA ILE A 156 10.31 4.01 0.58
C ILE A 156 8.88 4.51 0.82
N PHE A 157 7.92 3.61 1.02
CA PHE A 157 6.55 4.00 1.34
C PHE A 157 6.43 4.62 2.74
N PHE A 158 7.13 4.07 3.74
CA PHE A 158 7.11 4.61 5.10
C PHE A 158 7.61 6.04 5.12
N ASP A 159 8.75 6.29 4.47
CA ASP A 159 9.32 7.64 4.35
C ASP A 159 8.32 8.58 3.64
N ALA A 160 7.77 8.14 2.50
CA ALA A 160 6.76 8.91 1.76
C ALA A 160 5.51 9.22 2.60
N PHE A 161 5.04 8.26 3.38
CA PHE A 161 3.87 8.41 4.24
C PHE A 161 4.11 9.38 5.38
N TYR A 162 5.18 9.20 6.16
CA TYR A 162 5.50 10.09 7.28
C TYR A 162 5.70 11.54 6.80
N LEU A 163 6.32 11.72 5.62
CA LEU A 163 6.45 13.03 5.00
C LEU A 163 5.09 13.64 4.61
N SER A 164 4.20 12.83 4.04
CA SER A 164 2.86 13.27 3.65
C SER A 164 2.04 13.66 4.87
N THR A 165 2.09 12.85 5.92
CA THR A 165 1.42 13.13 7.21
C THR A 165 1.95 14.43 7.82
N ALA A 166 3.27 14.57 7.99
CA ALA A 166 3.88 15.76 8.58
C ALA A 166 3.51 17.07 7.85
N LYS A 167 3.28 17.00 6.53
CA LYS A 167 2.90 18.16 5.71
C LYS A 167 1.41 18.46 5.76
N LEU A 168 0.57 17.43 5.71
CA LEU A 168 -0.87 17.56 5.46
C LEU A 168 -1.73 17.48 6.71
N THR A 169 -1.18 17.11 7.86
CA THR A 169 -1.94 16.87 9.09
C THR A 169 -1.53 17.76 10.25
N GLN A 170 -0.86 18.91 9.98
CA GLN A 170 -0.39 19.82 11.04
C GLN A 170 -1.53 20.42 11.87
N ASP A 171 -2.68 20.66 11.25
CA ASP A 171 -3.90 21.16 11.87
C ASP A 171 -4.87 20.03 12.28
N TRP A 172 -4.51 18.77 12.02
CA TRP A 172 -5.37 17.63 12.31
C TRP A 172 -5.11 17.12 13.73
N SER A 173 -6.17 16.96 14.52
CA SER A 173 -6.08 16.44 15.90
C SER A 173 -5.63 14.98 15.98
N PHE A 174 -5.71 14.26 14.87
CA PHE A 174 -5.30 12.87 14.77
C PHE A 174 -4.04 12.75 13.91
N GLN A 175 -3.19 11.79 14.26
CA GLN A 175 -2.02 11.44 13.46
C GLN A 175 -2.16 10.02 12.96
N PRO A 176 -2.54 9.83 11.69
CA PRO A 176 -2.62 8.50 11.14
C PRO A 176 -1.24 7.84 11.11
N TRP A 177 -1.23 6.53 11.32
CA TRP A 177 -0.01 5.74 11.43
C TRP A 177 -0.08 4.51 10.51
N LEU A 178 1.02 3.75 10.45
CA LEU A 178 1.12 2.56 9.62
C LEU A 178 1.10 1.30 10.48
N LEU A 179 0.22 0.36 10.16
CA LEU A 179 0.22 -0.99 10.72
C LEU A 179 0.87 -1.94 9.72
N LEU A 180 2.07 -2.45 10.05
CA LEU A 180 2.82 -3.33 9.15
C LEU A 180 2.48 -4.81 9.39
N LEU A 181 2.03 -5.48 8.33
CA LEU A 181 1.87 -6.94 8.29
C LEU A 181 3.01 -7.56 7.48
N ARG A 182 3.94 -8.23 8.17
CA ARG A 182 5.03 -8.98 7.53
C ARG A 182 4.60 -10.40 7.28
N LEU A 183 4.46 -10.78 6.02
CA LEU A 183 4.07 -12.13 5.61
C LEU A 183 5.26 -13.10 5.73
N PRO A 184 5.19 -14.12 6.60
CA PRO A 184 6.24 -15.13 6.75
C PRO A 184 6.09 -16.19 5.65
N MET A 185 6.59 -15.90 4.44
CA MET A 185 6.42 -16.77 3.27
C MET A 185 6.91 -18.23 3.46
N HIS A 186 7.80 -18.47 4.43
CA HIS A 186 8.41 -19.78 4.70
C HIS A 186 7.48 -20.73 5.47
N THR A 187 6.44 -20.24 6.14
CA THR A 187 5.48 -21.06 6.88
C THR A 187 4.20 -21.35 6.08
N LEU A 188 4.11 -20.87 4.83
CA LEU A 188 2.89 -20.93 4.03
C LEU A 188 2.78 -22.24 3.25
N THR A 189 1.67 -22.96 3.46
CA THR A 189 1.29 -24.15 2.68
C THR A 189 0.34 -23.82 1.52
N SER A 190 -0.48 -22.77 1.65
CA SER A 190 -1.33 -22.24 0.59
C SER A 190 -1.53 -20.73 0.75
N VAL A 191 -1.63 -20.02 -0.36
CA VAL A 191 -1.92 -18.57 -0.39
C VAL A 191 -3.43 -18.30 -0.20
N ASP A 192 -4.28 -19.31 -0.45
CA ASP A 192 -5.74 -19.20 -0.24
C ASP A 192 -6.13 -19.21 1.24
N ASP A 193 -5.22 -19.60 2.12
CA ASP A 193 -5.45 -19.60 3.58
C ASP A 193 -5.43 -18.17 4.17
N TYR A 194 -5.04 -17.16 3.38
CA TYR A 194 -4.99 -15.77 3.80
C TYR A 194 -6.25 -14.99 3.41
N TRP A 195 -7.26 -15.02 4.30
CA TRP A 195 -8.41 -14.10 4.23
C TRP A 195 -8.04 -12.63 4.48
N PHE A 196 -6.83 -12.37 4.96
CA PHE A 196 -6.30 -11.04 5.32
C PHE A 196 -5.67 -10.30 4.14
N ALA A 197 -5.42 -11.00 3.03
CA ALA A 197 -4.84 -10.45 1.83
C ALA A 197 -5.88 -10.36 0.70
N ASP A 198 -5.88 -9.25 -0.03
CA ASP A 198 -6.67 -9.09 -1.25
C ASP A 198 -6.27 -10.21 -2.23
N SER A 199 -7.26 -10.82 -2.88
CA SER A 199 -7.07 -11.94 -3.79
C SER A 199 -6.13 -11.61 -4.96
N THR A 200 -6.04 -10.33 -5.32
CA THR A 200 -5.10 -9.79 -6.32
C THR A 200 -3.66 -9.81 -5.82
N TRP A 201 -3.42 -9.61 -4.53
CA TRP A 201 -2.09 -9.70 -3.96
C TRP A 201 -1.54 -11.12 -3.94
N CYS A 202 -2.41 -12.08 -3.59
CA CYS A 202 -2.10 -13.50 -3.55
C CYS A 202 -1.53 -14.01 -4.89
N LEU A 203 -1.89 -13.37 -5.99
CA LEU A 203 -1.36 -13.66 -7.31
C LEU A 203 0.11 -13.33 -7.49
N PHE A 204 0.47 -12.13 -7.09
CA PHE A 204 1.85 -11.68 -7.15
C PHE A 204 2.74 -12.56 -6.28
N LEU A 205 2.19 -13.14 -5.19
CA LEU A 205 2.87 -14.13 -4.36
C LEU A 205 3.02 -15.50 -5.03
N ARG A 206 1.99 -16.03 -5.71
CA ARG A 206 2.01 -17.34 -6.40
C ARG A 206 3.00 -17.38 -7.56
N ALA A 207 3.14 -16.28 -8.29
CA ALA A 207 3.97 -16.17 -9.48
C ALA A 207 5.50 -16.20 -9.21
N GLN A 208 5.93 -16.21 -7.94
CA GLN A 208 7.30 -15.89 -7.51
C GLN A 208 8.33 -17.02 -7.64
N GLY A 209 8.01 -18.16 -8.25
CA GLY A 209 8.91 -19.31 -8.29
C GLY A 209 10.37 -19.00 -8.66
N ASN A 210 10.65 -17.92 -9.41
CA ASN A 210 12.00 -17.40 -9.68
C ASN A 210 12.13 -15.86 -9.87
N LEU A 211 11.09 -15.05 -9.64
CA LEU A 211 11.13 -13.62 -9.96
C LEU A 211 11.47 -12.77 -8.73
N LYS A 212 12.46 -11.87 -8.84
CA LYS A 212 12.66 -10.77 -7.88
C LYS A 212 11.62 -9.69 -8.16
N MET A 213 10.36 -9.92 -7.80
CA MET A 213 9.40 -8.82 -7.72
C MET A 213 9.51 -8.26 -6.31
N CYS A 214 9.71 -6.96 -6.13
CA CYS A 214 9.36 -6.30 -4.87
C CYS A 214 7.87 -5.98 -4.94
N CYS A 215 7.14 -6.38 -3.92
CA CYS A 215 5.71 -6.26 -3.86
C CYS A 215 5.44 -5.51 -2.56
N GLY A 216 4.87 -4.30 -2.60
CA GLY A 216 4.36 -3.62 -1.41
C GLY A 216 2.85 -3.55 -1.53
N THR A 217 2.11 -4.42 -0.84
CA THR A 217 0.66 -4.28 -0.84
C THR A 217 0.25 -3.24 0.16
N PHE A 218 -0.71 -2.41 -0.22
CA PHE A 218 -1.45 -1.56 0.71
C PHE A 218 -2.84 -2.19 0.82
N LEU A 219 -2.90 -3.25 1.64
CA LEU A 219 -4.14 -3.98 1.92
C LEU A 219 -4.86 -3.27 3.04
N PHE A 220 -6.08 -2.80 2.83
CA PHE A 220 -6.89 -2.28 3.93
C PHE A 220 -7.92 -3.32 4.36
N ALA A 221 -8.09 -3.47 5.67
CA ALA A 221 -9.16 -4.27 6.27
C ALA A 221 -10.50 -3.51 6.23
N VAL A 222 -10.94 -3.08 5.04
CA VAL A 222 -12.14 -2.24 4.83
C VAL A 222 -13.37 -2.85 5.47
N LYS A 223 -13.50 -4.18 5.37
CA LYS A 223 -14.65 -4.94 5.89
C LYS A 223 -14.76 -4.92 7.41
N PHE A 224 -13.68 -4.57 8.11
CA PHE A 224 -13.63 -4.59 9.57
C PHE A 224 -13.44 -3.20 10.19
N ARG A 225 -13.68 -2.12 9.44
CA ARG A 225 -13.53 -0.74 9.94
C ARG A 225 -14.87 -0.01 10.04
N GLY A 226 -15.07 0.71 11.15
CA GLY A 226 -16.23 1.55 11.43
C GLY A 226 -17.56 0.90 11.08
N VAL A 227 -18.40 1.63 10.33
CA VAL A 227 -19.72 1.17 9.87
C VAL A 227 -19.68 -0.13 9.04
N ARG A 228 -18.59 -0.41 8.33
CA ARG A 228 -18.45 -1.60 7.47
C ARG A 228 -18.37 -2.90 8.26
N GLN A 229 -17.99 -2.84 9.54
CA GLN A 229 -18.06 -3.99 10.46
C GLN A 229 -19.48 -4.54 10.60
N TYR A 230 -20.48 -3.66 10.58
CA TYR A 230 -21.87 -3.98 10.89
C TYR A 230 -22.75 -3.98 9.65
N CYS A 231 -22.33 -3.28 8.60
CA CYS A 231 -23.08 -3.15 7.36
C CYS A 231 -22.15 -3.34 6.14
N PRO A 232 -22.07 -4.58 5.61
CA PRO A 232 -21.27 -4.89 4.43
C PRO A 232 -21.69 -4.13 3.16
N TYR A 233 -22.92 -3.62 3.11
CA TYR A 233 -23.43 -2.85 1.97
C TYR A 233 -23.32 -1.34 2.16
N CYS A 234 -22.86 -0.87 3.32
CA CYS A 234 -22.73 0.55 3.65
C CYS A 234 -21.39 1.12 3.19
N ASP A 235 -21.06 0.89 1.93
CA ASP A 235 -19.97 1.57 1.24
C ASP A 235 -20.57 2.52 0.21
N SER A 236 -20.77 3.78 0.61
CA SER A 236 -21.55 4.75 -0.15
C SER A 236 -21.08 6.18 0.12
N LEU A 237 -21.70 7.14 -0.58
CA LEU A 237 -21.26 8.54 -0.63
C LEU A 237 -21.24 9.25 0.73
N PHE A 238 -21.97 8.75 1.74
CA PHE A 238 -21.90 9.31 3.09
C PHE A 238 -20.51 9.18 3.73
N MET A 239 -19.65 8.30 3.22
CA MET A 239 -18.26 8.14 3.65
C MET A 239 -17.35 9.25 3.13
N LEU A 240 -17.80 10.14 2.24
CA LEU A 240 -17.05 11.30 1.75
C LEU A 240 -17.08 12.46 2.76
N THR A 241 -16.67 12.18 4.00
CA THR A 241 -16.55 13.18 5.07
C THR A 241 -15.20 13.90 4.99
N ASP A 242 -15.10 15.09 5.58
CA ASP A 242 -13.83 15.84 5.59
C ASP A 242 -12.66 15.02 6.18
N PRO A 243 -12.80 14.29 7.32
CA PRO A 243 -11.72 13.46 7.84
C PRO A 243 -11.30 12.34 6.88
N ASN A 244 -12.27 11.67 6.24
CA ASN A 244 -11.99 10.60 5.28
C ASN A 244 -11.29 11.13 4.02
N MET A 245 -11.73 12.28 3.50
CA MET A 245 -11.10 12.91 2.36
C MET A 245 -9.67 13.41 2.66
N ARG A 246 -9.44 13.94 3.88
CA ARG A 246 -8.09 14.29 4.34
C ARG A 246 -7.20 13.05 4.46
N PHE A 247 -7.71 11.96 5.05
CA PHE A 247 -7.00 10.69 5.15
C PHE A 247 -6.60 10.14 3.77
N LEU A 248 -7.56 10.09 2.84
CA LEU A 248 -7.32 9.69 1.45
C LEU A 248 -6.25 10.58 0.80
N THR A 249 -6.29 11.89 1.03
CA THR A 249 -5.29 12.83 0.47
C THR A 249 -3.88 12.52 0.94
N VAL A 250 -3.69 12.22 2.24
CA VAL A 250 -2.38 11.82 2.80
C VAL A 250 -1.89 10.54 2.12
N ILE A 251 -2.77 9.55 1.94
CA ILE A 251 -2.42 8.27 1.31
C ILE A 251 -2.04 8.47 -0.17
N VAL A 252 -2.83 9.25 -0.92
CA VAL A 252 -2.56 9.50 -2.35
C VAL A 252 -1.23 10.25 -2.52
N GLU A 253 -0.93 11.25 -1.68
CA GLU A 253 0.36 11.93 -1.70
C GLU A 253 1.51 10.95 -1.41
N ALA A 254 1.34 10.04 -0.44
CA ALA A 254 2.35 9.02 -0.13
C ALA A 254 2.57 8.08 -1.33
N VAL A 255 1.50 7.61 -1.96
CA VAL A 255 1.57 6.76 -3.18
C VAL A 255 2.31 7.48 -4.31
N ILE A 256 1.98 8.74 -4.59
CA ILE A 256 2.65 9.54 -5.62
C ILE A 256 4.15 9.63 -5.34
N ARG A 257 4.54 9.96 -4.09
CA ARG A 257 5.94 10.05 -3.67
C ARG A 257 6.67 8.72 -3.82
N THR A 258 6.05 7.61 -3.42
CA THR A 258 6.60 6.27 -3.58
C THR A 258 6.82 5.93 -5.06
N VAL A 259 5.86 6.25 -5.93
CA VAL A 259 5.97 5.99 -7.38
C VAL A 259 7.06 6.86 -8.01
N ILE A 260 7.20 8.13 -7.61
CA ILE A 260 8.31 9.00 -8.06
C ILE A 260 9.66 8.38 -7.71
N PHE A 261 9.80 7.86 -6.49
CA PHE A 261 11.05 7.25 -6.03
C PHE A 261 11.34 5.92 -6.76
N LEU A 262 10.39 4.98 -6.75
CA LEU A 262 10.54 3.67 -7.40
C LEU A 262 10.75 3.79 -8.91
N SER A 263 10.20 4.84 -9.51
CA SER A 263 10.35 5.06 -10.94
C SER A 263 11.69 5.70 -11.33
N GLU A 264 12.52 6.05 -10.34
CA GLU A 264 13.77 6.77 -10.52
C GLU A 264 13.54 8.09 -11.28
N SER A 265 12.48 8.82 -10.92
CA SER A 265 12.17 10.13 -11.49
C SER A 265 13.02 11.23 -10.85
N GLU A 266 13.48 12.17 -11.67
CA GLU A 266 14.18 13.38 -11.23
C GLU A 266 13.28 14.31 -10.42
N ALA A 267 11.95 14.18 -10.52
CA ALA A 267 10.98 14.95 -9.74
C ALA A 267 11.15 14.76 -8.22
N ARG A 268 11.85 13.70 -7.79
CA ARG A 268 12.18 13.47 -6.37
C ARG A 268 12.85 14.68 -5.71
N THR A 269 13.68 15.43 -6.43
CA THR A 269 14.39 16.60 -5.87
C THR A 269 13.42 17.72 -5.48
N VAL A 270 12.37 17.95 -6.27
CA VAL A 270 11.35 18.97 -5.96
C VAL A 270 10.42 18.53 -4.84
N VAL A 271 10.10 17.23 -4.84
CA VAL A 271 9.30 16.60 -3.80
C VAL A 271 10.03 16.58 -2.45
N ASP A 272 11.37 16.53 -2.49
CA ASP A 272 12.28 16.57 -1.34
C ASP A 272 12.76 17.98 -0.94
N ASP A 273 12.87 18.96 -1.85
CA ASP A 273 13.33 20.32 -1.51
C ASP A 273 12.33 21.10 -0.63
N LEU A 274 11.06 20.67 -0.63
CA LEU A 274 10.09 21.12 0.37
C LEU A 274 10.43 20.65 1.80
N LEU A 275 11.47 19.83 1.99
CA LEU A 275 11.86 19.22 3.28
C LEU A 275 12.99 19.94 4.03
N GLN A 276 13.83 20.76 3.37
CA GLN A 276 14.92 21.44 4.08
C GLN A 276 14.43 22.50 5.07
N PHE A 277 13.18 22.95 4.96
CA PHE A 277 12.61 23.93 5.87
C PHE A 277 11.95 23.36 7.13
N GLN A 278 11.78 22.04 7.26
CA GLN A 278 10.89 21.49 8.30
C GLN A 278 11.32 20.19 8.99
N ARG A 279 12.57 19.70 8.93
CA ARG A 279 12.98 18.58 9.81
C ARG A 279 13.09 19.03 11.27
N PRO A 280 12.26 18.55 12.22
CA PRO A 280 12.72 18.42 13.60
C PRO A 280 13.65 17.21 13.66
N ASN A 281 14.79 17.35 14.33
CA ASN A 281 15.67 16.23 14.61
C ASN A 281 14.93 15.17 15.46
N ASN A 282 15.19 13.90 15.13
CA ASN A 282 14.84 12.67 15.87
C ASN A 282 13.56 11.93 15.43
N PHE A 283 13.73 10.99 14.50
CA PHE A 283 13.16 9.65 14.64
C PHE A 283 14.31 8.65 14.60
N GLY A 284 14.70 8.16 15.78
CA GLY A 284 15.67 7.09 15.91
C GLY A 284 15.03 5.76 15.51
N LEU A 285 15.29 5.30 14.30
CA LEU A 285 15.27 3.88 13.97
C LEU A 285 16.32 3.21 14.86
N LYS A 286 15.90 2.61 15.98
CA LYS A 286 16.77 1.68 16.70
C LYS A 286 17.01 0.48 15.79
N SER A 287 18.28 0.29 15.42
CA SER A 287 18.79 -0.90 14.76
C SER A 287 18.34 -2.15 15.50
N LEU A 288 17.59 -3.01 14.82
CA LEU A 288 17.40 -4.41 15.20
C LEU A 288 18.68 -5.15 14.87
N ASP A 289 19.65 -5.11 15.80
CA ASP A 289 20.74 -6.08 15.89
C ASP A 289 21.36 -6.00 17.29
N SER A 290 21.02 -6.99 18.12
CA SER A 290 21.94 -7.72 19.02
C SER A 290 21.14 -8.38 20.15
N HIS A 291 21.21 -9.71 20.21
CA HIS A 291 20.99 -10.47 21.43
C HIS A 291 21.79 -9.88 22.58
N GLU A 292 21.13 -9.48 23.68
CA GLU A 292 21.65 -9.65 25.04
C GLU A 292 20.62 -9.26 26.10
N GLY A 293 20.47 -10.13 27.10
CA GLY A 293 20.34 -9.72 28.50
C GLY A 293 19.02 -9.13 28.97
N ALA A 294 18.19 -9.99 29.57
CA ALA A 294 17.23 -9.58 30.59
C ALA A 294 17.89 -8.77 31.70
N ASN A 295 17.34 -7.60 32.05
CA ASN A 295 17.03 -7.22 33.44
C ASN A 295 16.37 -5.83 33.55
N LEU A 296 15.28 -5.81 34.33
CA LEU A 296 14.89 -4.81 35.32
C LEU A 296 14.90 -3.31 34.94
N MET A 297 13.71 -2.71 34.90
CA MET A 297 13.33 -1.73 35.93
C MET A 297 11.82 -1.41 35.88
N ARG A 298 11.14 -1.67 37.00
CA ARG A 298 9.87 -1.02 37.40
C ARG A 298 10.17 0.44 37.77
N TYR A 299 9.18 1.33 37.67
CA TYR A 299 8.80 2.42 38.61
C TYR A 299 7.90 3.43 37.88
N PRO A 300 7.07 4.22 38.58
CA PRO A 300 6.33 4.00 39.83
C PRO A 300 4.83 3.74 39.60
#